data_AF-A0AAX4KSA6-F1
#
_entry.id   AF-A0AAX4KSA6-F1
#
_cell.length_a   1.000
_cell.length_b   1.000
_cell.length_c   1.000
_cell.angle_alpha   90.00
_cell.angle_beta   90.00
_cell.angle_gamma   90.00
#
_symmetry.space_group_name_H-M   'P 1'
#
loop_
_entity.id
_entity.type
_entity.pdbx_description
1 polymer ?
#
loop_
_entity_poly.entity_id
_entity_poly.type
_entity_poly.pdbx_seq_one_letter_code
_entity_poly.pdbx_strand_id
1 'polypeptide(L)'
;MILGGAPKCETCGTSVYHAEQVLGPHRKIYHKICLKCAQCGKRLDPGNLVEHDTQPYCSRCHTQLFGTRDLRHANVLPNITPTSSPARPQVPLTPSTPTYRLPSSAQSPRTNLPTPKDFYTPPRNLTPPPAEPATPTDPSVPITRPNFRDARPISVPFAGGSKALDDRGLLRRGDSPRSKVGTRVEGDDACKGCGKRVYAAEQVYSIGSKWHKACLRCTSCKSTLDPSKVSDKDGLPYCKNCYAKEHGPGGILGKR
;
A
#
# COMPACT_ATOMS: atom_id res chain seq x y z
N MET A 1 6.51 -41.98 22.79
CA MET A 1 5.22 -41.28 22.88
C MET A 1 5.46 -39.83 22.47
N ILE A 2 5.11 -39.42 21.25
CA ILE A 2 5.21 -38.00 20.85
C ILE A 2 3.83 -37.39 21.14
N LEU A 3 3.73 -36.70 22.27
CA LEU A 3 2.52 -35.98 22.67
C LEU A 3 2.20 -34.92 21.61
N GLY A 4 1.04 -35.04 20.98
CA GLY A 4 0.51 -34.09 20.00
C GLY A 4 0.18 -32.74 20.63
N GLY A 5 1.22 -31.97 20.97
CA GLY A 5 1.09 -30.60 21.44
C GLY A 5 0.78 -29.66 20.28
N ALA A 6 -0.16 -28.74 20.49
CA ALA A 6 -0.41 -27.66 19.55
C ALA A 6 0.89 -26.87 19.26
N PRO A 7 1.12 -26.43 18.02
CA PRO A 7 2.34 -25.69 17.68
C PRO A 7 2.41 -24.41 18.50
N LYS A 8 3.58 -24.10 19.06
CA LYS A 8 3.81 -22.91 19.90
C LYS A 8 4.54 -21.81 19.14
N CYS A 9 4.23 -20.57 19.47
CA CYS A 9 4.93 -19.42 18.95
C CYS A 9 6.28 -19.25 19.63
N GLU A 10 7.34 -19.00 18.86
CA GLU A 10 8.68 -18.77 19.43
C GLU A 10 8.85 -17.40 20.09
N THR A 11 7.99 -16.42 19.81
CA THR A 11 8.06 -15.09 20.43
C THR A 11 7.37 -15.02 21.79
N CYS A 12 6.21 -15.64 21.94
CA CYS A 12 5.40 -15.55 23.16
C CYS A 12 5.20 -16.88 23.89
N GLY A 13 5.66 -18.00 23.31
CA GLY A 13 5.60 -19.33 23.92
C GLY A 13 4.19 -19.97 23.95
N THR A 14 3.15 -19.23 23.59
CA THR A 14 1.76 -19.72 23.61
C THR A 14 1.43 -20.55 22.37
N SER A 15 0.45 -21.44 22.49
CA SER A 15 -0.05 -22.23 21.37
C SER A 15 -0.65 -21.33 20.31
N VAL A 16 -0.42 -21.68 19.05
CA VAL A 16 -0.93 -20.98 17.88
C VAL A 16 -1.97 -21.88 17.24
N TYR A 17 -3.20 -21.39 17.19
CA TYR A 17 -4.26 -22.08 16.47
C TYR A 17 -4.09 -21.88 14.96
N HIS A 18 -4.60 -22.83 14.18
CA HIS A 18 -4.43 -22.86 12.72
C HIS A 18 -4.89 -21.57 12.01
N ALA A 19 -5.87 -20.85 12.58
CA ALA A 19 -6.35 -19.58 12.06
C ALA A 19 -5.32 -18.43 12.16
N GLU A 20 -4.43 -18.46 13.15
CA GLU A 20 -3.46 -17.40 13.44
C GLU A 20 -2.00 -17.80 13.14
N GLN A 21 -1.80 -19.05 12.76
CA GLN A 21 -0.52 -19.62 12.38
C GLN A 21 0.04 -18.93 11.14
N VAL A 22 1.25 -18.39 11.27
CA VAL A 22 2.09 -17.95 10.15
C VAL A 22 3.48 -18.57 10.27
N LEU A 23 4.07 -18.91 9.13
CA LEU A 23 5.45 -19.36 9.06
C LEU A 23 6.36 -18.14 9.04
N GLY A 24 7.29 -18.10 9.98
CA GLY A 24 8.31 -17.09 10.09
C GLY A 24 9.67 -17.61 9.62
N PRO A 25 10.77 -16.98 10.10
CA PRO A 25 12.11 -17.43 9.80
C PRO A 25 12.34 -18.90 10.21
N HIS A 26 13.20 -19.61 9.50
CA HIS A 26 13.52 -21.02 9.77
C HIS A 26 12.28 -21.97 9.79
N ARG A 27 11.19 -21.59 9.10
CA ARG A 27 9.91 -22.33 9.08
C ARG A 27 9.27 -22.51 10.47
N LYS A 28 9.60 -21.63 11.42
CA LYS A 28 9.02 -21.65 12.77
C LYS A 28 7.65 -20.99 12.77
N ILE A 29 6.81 -21.40 13.71
CA ILE A 29 5.42 -20.95 13.78
C ILE A 29 5.35 -19.72 14.68
N TYR A 30 4.66 -18.70 14.20
CA TYR A 30 4.39 -17.45 14.93
C TYR A 30 2.92 -17.09 14.82
N HIS A 31 2.43 -16.26 15.74
CA HIS A 31 1.16 -15.55 15.53
C HIS A 31 1.34 -14.44 14.50
N LYS A 32 0.28 -14.13 13.74
CA LYS A 32 0.19 -12.92 12.88
C LYS A 32 0.50 -11.61 13.61
N ILE A 33 0.38 -11.58 14.93
CA ILE A 33 0.66 -10.40 15.76
C ILE A 33 2.12 -10.39 16.23
N CYS A 34 2.67 -11.58 16.53
CA CYS A 34 4.01 -11.76 17.05
C CYS A 34 5.09 -11.67 15.98
N LEU A 35 4.77 -11.96 14.72
CA LEU A 35 5.68 -11.77 13.60
C LEU A 35 5.88 -10.27 13.32
N LYS A 36 6.97 -9.71 13.85
CA LYS A 36 7.32 -8.29 13.74
C LYS A 36 8.75 -8.14 13.23
N CYS A 37 9.00 -7.06 12.51
CA CYS A 37 10.34 -6.71 12.08
C CYS A 37 11.23 -6.36 13.27
N ALA A 38 12.41 -6.99 13.38
CA ALA A 38 13.38 -6.69 14.44
C ALA A 38 13.81 -5.21 14.46
N GLN A 39 13.97 -4.58 13.30
CA GLN A 39 14.42 -3.18 13.20
C GLN A 39 13.36 -2.12 13.49
N CYS A 40 12.12 -2.29 13.00
CA CYS A 40 11.10 -1.23 13.05
C CYS A 40 9.86 -1.60 13.87
N GLY A 41 9.78 -2.82 14.40
CA GLY A 41 8.64 -3.33 15.17
C GLY A 41 7.34 -3.48 14.36
N LYS A 42 7.34 -3.16 13.05
CA LYS A 42 6.17 -3.30 12.19
C LYS A 42 5.77 -4.76 12.07
N ARG A 43 4.48 -5.05 12.20
CA ARG A 43 3.89 -6.37 11.93
C ARG A 43 4.18 -6.77 10.49
N LEU A 44 4.69 -7.98 10.30
CA LEU A 44 5.04 -8.52 9.00
C LEU A 44 4.00 -9.54 8.56
N ASP A 45 3.64 -9.47 7.28
CA ASP A 45 2.83 -10.48 6.62
C ASP A 45 3.74 -11.57 6.03
N PRO A 46 3.24 -12.80 5.87
CA PRO A 46 4.03 -13.91 5.30
C PRO A 46 4.64 -13.59 3.93
N GLY A 47 4.01 -12.73 3.13
CA GLY A 47 4.47 -12.37 1.79
C GLY A 47 5.53 -11.25 1.73
N ASN A 48 5.79 -10.53 2.82
CA ASN A 48 6.76 -9.42 2.86
C ASN A 48 7.80 -9.59 3.98
N LEU A 49 7.90 -10.81 4.48
CA LEU A 49 8.90 -11.24 5.44
C LEU A 49 10.19 -11.57 4.68
N VAL A 50 11.28 -10.93 5.08
CA VAL A 50 12.62 -11.32 4.65
C VAL A 50 13.39 -11.81 5.88
N GLU A 51 14.02 -12.97 5.76
CA GLU A 51 14.82 -13.57 6.82
C GLU A 51 16.30 -13.20 6.61
N HIS A 52 16.96 -12.73 7.68
CA HIS A 52 18.42 -12.52 7.71
C HIS A 52 18.92 -12.95 9.08
N ASP A 53 19.93 -13.80 9.14
CA ASP A 53 20.51 -14.35 10.39
C ASP A 53 19.44 -14.82 11.40
N THR A 54 18.46 -15.62 10.95
CA THR A 54 17.35 -16.13 11.79
C THR A 54 16.38 -15.09 12.35
N GLN A 55 16.51 -13.82 11.94
CA GLN A 55 15.64 -12.73 12.38
C GLN A 55 14.69 -12.25 11.27
N PRO A 56 13.43 -11.93 11.62
CA PRO A 56 12.44 -11.43 10.68
C PRO A 56 12.65 -9.93 10.41
N TYR A 57 12.86 -9.55 9.16
CA TYR A 57 12.96 -8.17 8.70
C TYR A 57 11.89 -7.82 7.68
N CYS A 58 11.49 -6.54 7.68
CA CYS A 58 10.70 -5.96 6.60
C CYS A 58 11.57 -5.81 5.36
N SER A 59 11.07 -6.04 4.13
CA SER A 59 11.91 -5.90 2.91
C SER A 59 12.65 -4.55 2.85
N ARG A 60 11.97 -3.45 3.21
CA ARG A 60 12.58 -2.11 3.26
C ARG A 60 13.74 -2.01 4.25
N CYS A 61 13.61 -2.63 5.42
CA CYS A 61 14.58 -2.65 6.50
C CYS A 61 15.76 -3.55 6.13
N HIS A 62 15.45 -4.72 5.59
CA HIS A 62 16.43 -5.69 5.11
C HIS A 62 17.32 -5.07 4.03
N THR A 63 16.74 -4.46 2.98
CA THR A 63 17.55 -3.80 1.94
C THR A 63 18.29 -2.56 2.47
N GLN A 64 17.85 -1.93 3.56
CA GLN A 64 18.54 -0.77 4.15
C GLN A 64 19.78 -1.18 4.94
N LEU A 65 19.69 -2.28 5.69
CA LEU A 65 20.75 -2.78 6.55
C LEU A 65 21.74 -3.69 5.79
N PHE A 66 21.21 -4.55 4.93
CA PHE A 66 21.96 -5.63 4.27
C PHE A 66 21.97 -5.52 2.74
N GLY A 67 21.21 -4.57 2.16
CA GLY A 67 21.30 -4.29 0.73
C GLY A 67 22.62 -3.58 0.41
N THR A 68 23.24 -3.94 -0.71
CA THR A 68 24.50 -3.29 -1.13
C THR A 68 24.26 -1.77 -1.23
N ARG A 69 25.05 -0.99 -0.48
CA ARG A 69 24.87 0.47 -0.34
C ARG A 69 25.05 1.20 -1.67
N ASP A 70 25.67 0.54 -2.63
CA ASP A 70 26.14 1.00 -3.92
C ASP A 70 25.02 1.31 -4.94
N LEU A 71 23.83 0.71 -4.81
CA LEU A 71 22.71 0.97 -5.75
C LEU A 71 21.80 2.16 -5.37
N ARG A 72 21.91 2.68 -4.13
CA ARG A 72 21.06 3.80 -3.67
C ARG A 72 21.75 5.15 -3.76
N HIS A 73 23.07 5.16 -3.78
CA HIS A 73 23.87 6.39 -3.92
C HIS A 73 24.09 6.78 -5.39
N ALA A 74 23.65 5.97 -6.35
CA ALA A 74 23.79 6.28 -7.78
C ALA A 74 22.99 7.50 -8.28
N ASN A 75 22.15 8.12 -7.43
CA ASN A 75 21.46 9.39 -7.75
C ASN A 75 21.87 10.57 -6.84
N VAL A 76 22.97 10.45 -6.10
CA VAL A 76 23.62 11.60 -5.46
C VAL A 76 25.03 11.67 -6.01
N LEU A 77 25.21 12.45 -7.08
CA LEU A 77 26.52 12.76 -7.62
C LEU A 77 27.25 13.68 -6.61
N PRO A 78 28.35 13.28 -5.97
CA PRO A 78 29.27 14.26 -5.43
C PRO A 78 30.06 14.84 -6.60
N ASN A 79 30.07 16.17 -6.67
CA ASN A 79 30.84 16.98 -7.59
C ASN A 79 32.34 16.66 -7.44
N ILE A 80 32.91 15.90 -8.37
CA ILE A 80 34.36 15.86 -8.60
C ILE A 80 34.63 15.97 -10.11
N THR A 81 35.47 16.96 -10.42
CA THR A 81 35.96 17.40 -11.73
C THR A 81 36.75 16.30 -12.47
N PRO A 82 36.93 16.45 -13.80
CA PRO A 82 37.27 15.35 -14.71
C PRO A 82 38.79 15.17 -14.85
N THR A 83 39.28 13.94 -14.68
CA THR A 83 40.65 13.57 -15.06
C THR A 83 40.69 12.19 -15.70
N SER A 84 40.99 12.21 -16.99
CA SER A 84 41.56 11.17 -17.86
C SER A 84 41.08 9.72 -17.74
N SER A 85 40.28 9.34 -18.73
CA SER A 85 40.09 7.99 -19.26
C SER A 85 41.37 7.14 -19.33
N PRO A 86 41.23 5.82 -19.17
CA PRO A 86 41.89 4.90 -20.10
C PRO A 86 40.88 4.16 -20.98
N ALA A 87 41.33 3.88 -22.19
CA ALA A 87 40.58 3.41 -23.33
C ALA A 87 39.91 2.03 -23.11
N ARG A 88 38.65 1.94 -23.54
CA ARG A 88 37.93 0.68 -23.74
C ARG A 88 38.50 -0.02 -24.99
N PRO A 89 38.93 -1.28 -24.91
CA PRO A 89 39.23 -2.06 -26.12
C PRO A 89 37.96 -2.25 -26.94
N GLN A 90 38.01 -1.81 -28.20
CA GLN A 90 36.94 -2.07 -29.17
C GLN A 90 37.07 -3.52 -29.66
N VAL A 91 35.99 -4.30 -29.53
CA VAL A 91 35.87 -5.62 -30.13
C VAL A 91 35.39 -5.42 -31.57
N PRO A 92 36.11 -5.89 -32.61
CA PRO A 92 35.66 -5.76 -33.99
C PRO A 92 34.42 -6.61 -34.25
N LEU A 93 33.44 -6.00 -34.91
CA LEU A 93 32.30 -6.67 -35.52
C LEU A 93 32.76 -7.41 -36.79
N THR A 94 32.54 -8.72 -36.88
CA THR A 94 32.47 -9.42 -38.16
C THR A 94 31.28 -10.39 -38.18
N PRO A 95 30.63 -10.58 -39.35
CA PRO A 95 29.48 -11.46 -39.51
C PRO A 95 29.92 -12.84 -40.02
N SER A 96 29.42 -13.91 -39.41
CA SER A 96 29.17 -15.19 -40.12
C SER A 96 28.32 -16.11 -39.25
N THR A 97 27.07 -16.25 -39.65
CA THR A 97 26.16 -17.32 -39.23
C THR A 97 26.65 -18.67 -39.75
N PRO A 98 26.63 -19.72 -38.93
CA PRO A 98 26.27 -21.05 -39.40
C PRO A 98 24.91 -21.48 -38.84
N THR A 99 24.03 -21.82 -39.76
CA THR A 99 22.70 -22.37 -39.54
C THR A 99 22.82 -23.78 -38.95
N TYR A 100 22.64 -23.93 -37.64
CA TYR A 100 22.44 -25.25 -37.05
C TYR A 100 20.97 -25.63 -37.14
N ARG A 101 20.69 -26.65 -37.98
CA ARG A 101 19.41 -27.34 -38.05
C ARG A 101 19.17 -28.09 -36.74
N LEU A 102 17.96 -27.93 -36.20
CA LEU A 102 17.45 -28.68 -35.06
C LEU A 102 17.02 -30.09 -35.53
N PRO A 103 17.54 -31.18 -34.96
CA PRO A 103 16.94 -32.49 -35.11
C PRO A 103 15.71 -32.62 -34.22
N SER A 104 14.63 -33.06 -34.84
CA SER A 104 13.37 -33.45 -34.21
C SER A 104 13.53 -34.75 -33.41
N SER A 105 12.64 -34.93 -32.43
CA SER A 105 12.32 -36.17 -31.70
C SER A 105 13.13 -36.52 -30.45
N ALA A 106 12.54 -36.19 -29.28
CA ALA A 106 12.44 -37.13 -28.16
C ALA A 106 11.21 -36.78 -27.31
N GLN A 107 10.18 -37.62 -27.43
CA GLN A 107 8.96 -37.56 -26.64
C GLN A 107 9.27 -37.85 -25.16
N SER A 108 8.89 -36.93 -24.27
CA SER A 108 8.74 -37.24 -22.85
C SER A 108 7.35 -37.86 -22.60
N PRO A 109 7.23 -38.96 -21.84
CA PRO A 109 5.96 -39.60 -21.57
C PRO A 109 5.02 -38.67 -20.79
N ARG A 110 3.82 -38.45 -21.34
CA ARG A 110 2.70 -37.83 -20.63
C ARG A 110 2.13 -38.84 -19.62
N THR A 111 2.39 -38.65 -18.34
CA THR A 111 1.60 -39.28 -17.28
C THR A 111 0.23 -38.61 -17.23
N ASN A 112 -0.82 -39.39 -17.53
CA ASN A 112 -2.21 -39.00 -17.33
C ASN A 112 -2.49 -38.90 -15.83
N LEU A 113 -2.82 -37.70 -15.34
CA LEU A 113 -3.35 -37.51 -13.99
C LEU A 113 -4.87 -37.71 -14.04
N PRO A 114 -5.46 -38.62 -13.24
CA PRO A 114 -6.90 -38.85 -13.24
C PRO A 114 -7.65 -37.67 -12.62
N THR A 115 -8.81 -37.36 -13.21
CA THR A 115 -9.78 -36.38 -12.73
C THR A 115 -10.39 -36.79 -11.38
N PRO A 116 -10.49 -35.90 -10.38
CA PRO A 116 -11.29 -36.19 -9.20
C PRO A 116 -12.78 -35.97 -9.54
N LYS A 117 -13.52 -37.09 -9.62
CA LYS A 117 -14.99 -37.08 -9.52
C LYS A 117 -15.39 -36.91 -8.06
N ASP A 118 -16.34 -36.00 -7.86
CA ASP A 118 -17.45 -35.98 -6.92
C ASP A 118 -17.30 -36.77 -5.61
N PHE A 119 -17.40 -36.05 -4.48
CA PHE A 119 -18.35 -36.31 -3.38
C PHE A 119 -17.89 -35.50 -2.15
N TYR A 120 -18.33 -34.25 -2.06
CA TYR A 120 -18.47 -33.59 -0.75
C TYR A 120 -19.89 -33.04 -0.63
N THR A 121 -20.77 -33.86 -0.06
CA THR A 121 -22.06 -33.43 0.49
C THR A 121 -21.81 -32.76 1.84
N PRO A 122 -22.19 -31.49 2.04
CA PRO A 122 -22.07 -30.83 3.34
C PRO A 122 -23.09 -31.43 4.32
N PRO A 123 -22.73 -31.65 5.60
CA PRO A 123 -23.71 -32.03 6.60
C PRO A 123 -24.64 -30.83 6.89
N ARG A 124 -25.92 -31.01 6.60
CA ARG A 124 -27.00 -30.27 7.26
C ARG A 124 -26.96 -30.68 8.73
N ASN A 125 -26.56 -29.79 9.63
CA ASN A 125 -26.96 -29.93 11.01
C ASN A 125 -27.56 -28.63 11.54
N LEU A 126 -28.82 -28.77 11.94
CA LEU A 126 -29.71 -27.77 12.47
C LEU A 126 -29.44 -27.64 13.96
N THR A 127 -28.91 -26.50 14.39
CA THR A 127 -29.09 -26.02 15.77
C THR A 127 -29.29 -24.53 15.71
N PRO A 128 -30.49 -24.01 16.06
CA PRO A 128 -30.68 -22.58 16.20
C PRO A 128 -29.88 -22.06 17.40
N PRO A 129 -29.24 -20.89 17.31
CA PRO A 129 -28.59 -20.26 18.46
C PRO A 129 -29.63 -19.89 19.54
N PRO A 130 -29.23 -19.89 20.83
CA PRO A 130 -30.12 -19.58 21.96
C PRO A 130 -30.63 -18.14 21.92
N ALA A 131 -31.84 -17.93 22.43
CA ALA A 131 -32.48 -16.62 22.51
C ALA A 131 -31.66 -15.64 23.36
N GLU A 132 -31.33 -14.49 22.78
CA GLU A 132 -30.68 -13.38 23.48
C GLU A 132 -31.64 -12.73 24.49
N PRO A 133 -31.12 -12.20 25.62
CA PRO A 133 -31.93 -11.59 26.67
C PRO A 133 -32.58 -10.28 26.22
N ALA A 134 -33.87 -10.14 26.53
CA ALA A 134 -34.69 -8.98 26.17
C ALA A 134 -34.12 -7.67 26.76
N THR A 135 -33.88 -6.70 25.88
CA THR A 135 -33.56 -5.31 26.26
C THR A 135 -34.87 -4.57 26.57
N PRO A 136 -34.94 -3.77 27.66
CA PRO A 136 -36.17 -3.10 28.08
C PRO A 136 -36.65 -2.09 27.04
N THR A 137 -37.89 -2.26 26.59
CA THR A 137 -38.55 -1.39 25.61
C THR A 137 -39.33 -0.31 26.37
N ASP A 138 -38.89 0.94 26.27
CA ASP A 138 -39.64 2.11 26.73
C ASP A 138 -40.90 2.30 25.85
N PRO A 139 -42.11 2.42 26.43
CA PRO A 139 -43.37 2.50 25.68
C PRO A 139 -43.66 3.86 25.01
N SER A 140 -42.72 4.82 25.03
CA SER A 140 -43.01 6.21 24.59
C SER A 140 -42.47 6.56 23.21
N VAL A 141 -41.88 5.62 22.47
CA VAL A 141 -41.31 5.90 21.13
C VAL A 141 -42.22 5.33 20.03
N PRO A 142 -42.85 6.16 19.18
CA PRO A 142 -43.68 5.67 18.09
C PRO A 142 -42.83 4.88 17.08
N ILE A 143 -43.11 3.58 16.96
CA ILE A 143 -42.49 2.68 15.98
C ILE A 143 -43.13 2.97 14.61
N THR A 144 -42.65 4.00 13.91
CA THR A 144 -42.72 4.01 12.45
C THR A 144 -41.67 3.02 11.94
N ARG A 145 -42.07 1.75 11.79
CA ARG A 145 -41.34 0.78 10.96
C ARG A 145 -41.39 1.31 9.52
N PRO A 146 -40.27 1.72 8.89
CA PRO A 146 -40.28 1.85 7.44
C PRO A 146 -40.33 0.44 6.86
N ASN A 147 -41.33 0.16 6.04
CA ASN A 147 -41.45 -1.07 5.26
C ASN A 147 -40.18 -1.26 4.40
N PHE A 148 -39.29 -2.14 4.84
CA PHE A 148 -38.00 -2.43 4.18
C PHE A 148 -38.11 -3.24 2.88
N ARG A 149 -39.30 -3.36 2.28
CA ARG A 149 -39.51 -4.06 0.99
C ARG A 149 -39.55 -3.14 -0.23
N ASP A 150 -39.57 -1.82 -0.02
CA ASP A 150 -39.49 -0.82 -1.12
C ASP A 150 -38.32 0.15 -0.97
N ALA A 151 -37.46 -0.05 0.03
CA ALA A 151 -36.21 0.67 0.15
C ALA A 151 -35.21 0.10 -0.86
N ARG A 152 -35.13 0.78 -2.01
CA ARG A 152 -33.98 0.79 -2.93
C ARG A 152 -32.69 0.64 -2.10
N PRO A 153 -31.75 -0.24 -2.48
CA PRO A 153 -30.50 -0.37 -1.75
C PRO A 153 -29.88 1.02 -1.61
N ILE A 154 -29.29 1.31 -0.44
CA ILE A 154 -28.52 2.52 -0.18
C ILE A 154 -27.57 2.71 -1.37
N SER A 155 -27.98 3.56 -2.30
CA SER A 155 -27.14 3.99 -3.37
C SER A 155 -26.14 4.92 -2.72
N VAL A 156 -25.04 4.32 -2.22
CA VAL A 156 -23.76 4.96 -2.44
C VAL A 156 -23.77 5.36 -3.92
N PRO A 157 -23.56 6.63 -4.29
CA PRO A 157 -23.54 7.00 -5.68
C PRO A 157 -22.32 6.31 -6.30
N PHE A 158 -22.53 5.07 -6.73
CA PHE A 158 -21.60 4.34 -7.56
C PHE A 158 -21.75 5.04 -8.91
N ALA A 159 -20.89 6.01 -9.17
CA ALA A 159 -20.76 6.69 -10.45
C ALA A 159 -20.16 5.75 -11.50
N GLY A 160 -20.71 4.53 -11.60
CA GLY A 160 -20.41 3.54 -12.61
C GLY A 160 -21.75 2.97 -13.03
N GLY A 161 -22.23 3.38 -14.21
CA GLY A 161 -23.43 2.81 -14.80
C GLY A 161 -23.34 1.29 -14.94
N SER A 162 -24.42 0.67 -15.39
CA SER A 162 -24.63 -0.78 -15.54
C SER A 162 -23.58 -1.56 -16.38
N LYS A 163 -22.49 -0.93 -16.82
CA LYS A 163 -21.36 -1.55 -17.54
C LYS A 163 -20.21 -2.03 -16.63
N ALA A 164 -20.29 -1.85 -15.31
CA ALA A 164 -19.21 -2.21 -14.38
C ALA A 164 -19.14 -3.72 -14.05
N LEU A 165 -20.21 -4.46 -14.31
CA LEU A 165 -20.31 -5.90 -14.09
C LEU A 165 -20.15 -6.63 -15.44
N ASP A 166 -19.39 -7.72 -15.48
CA ASP A 166 -19.44 -8.65 -16.61
C ASP A 166 -20.71 -9.52 -16.55
N ASP A 167 -21.02 -10.26 -17.62
CA ASP A 167 -22.15 -11.21 -17.70
C ASP A 167 -22.15 -12.29 -16.59
N ARG A 168 -21.06 -12.37 -15.81
CA ARG A 168 -20.89 -13.29 -14.68
C ARG A 168 -21.01 -12.59 -13.33
N GLY A 169 -21.38 -11.31 -13.31
CA GLY A 169 -21.64 -10.53 -12.09
C GLY A 169 -20.37 -10.15 -11.32
N LEU A 170 -19.18 -10.26 -11.92
CA LEU A 170 -17.93 -9.82 -11.30
C LEU A 170 -17.55 -8.41 -11.78
N LEU A 171 -16.98 -7.62 -10.86
CA LEU A 171 -16.37 -6.32 -11.19
C LEU A 171 -15.24 -6.54 -12.20
N ARG A 172 -15.33 -5.92 -13.37
CA ARG A 172 -14.27 -5.97 -14.37
C ARG A 172 -12.95 -5.47 -13.78
N ARG A 173 -11.85 -6.22 -13.99
CA ARG A 173 -10.49 -5.85 -13.56
C ARG A 173 -10.12 -4.49 -14.13
N GLY A 174 -10.18 -3.44 -13.29
CA GLY A 174 -9.83 -2.06 -13.66
C GLY A 174 -10.64 -0.97 -12.93
N ASP A 175 -11.86 -1.27 -12.49
CA ASP A 175 -12.74 -0.30 -11.81
C ASP A 175 -12.82 -0.55 -10.29
N SER A 176 -11.65 -0.72 -9.68
CA SER A 176 -11.53 -0.53 -8.23
C SER A 176 -11.85 0.95 -7.93
N PRO A 177 -12.63 1.30 -6.89
CA PRO A 177 -12.88 2.68 -6.49
C PRO A 177 -11.59 3.46 -6.15
N ARG A 178 -10.46 2.75 -6.08
CA ARG A 178 -9.12 3.29 -5.86
C ARG A 178 -8.40 3.74 -7.13
N SER A 179 -8.90 3.42 -8.32
CA SER A 179 -8.16 3.60 -9.58
C SER A 179 -8.55 4.83 -10.40
N LYS A 180 -9.55 5.63 -9.99
CA LYS A 180 -9.91 6.89 -10.67
C LYS A 180 -9.86 8.08 -9.72
N VAL A 181 -8.68 8.38 -9.20
CA VAL A 181 -8.36 9.74 -8.73
C VAL A 181 -8.21 10.61 -9.97
N GLY A 182 -9.25 11.35 -10.36
CA GLY A 182 -9.12 12.29 -11.47
C GLY A 182 -10.39 12.86 -12.10
N THR A 183 -11.51 13.01 -11.39
CA THR A 183 -12.49 14.01 -11.83
C THR A 183 -12.04 15.38 -11.30
N ARG A 184 -11.73 16.30 -12.22
CA ARG A 184 -11.54 17.72 -11.92
C ARG A 184 -12.89 18.22 -11.44
N VAL A 185 -13.04 18.43 -10.14
CA VAL A 185 -14.31 18.89 -9.57
C VAL A 185 -14.25 20.40 -9.42
N GLU A 186 -15.18 21.07 -10.06
CA GLU A 186 -15.46 22.49 -9.87
C GLU A 186 -16.27 22.63 -8.57
N GLY A 187 -15.60 23.05 -7.49
CA GLY A 187 -16.17 23.25 -6.16
C GLY A 187 -15.11 23.72 -5.17
N ASP A 188 -15.53 24.26 -4.02
CA ASP A 188 -14.65 24.75 -2.95
C ASP A 188 -13.83 23.64 -2.27
N ASP A 189 -14.18 22.38 -2.51
CA ASP A 189 -13.49 21.16 -2.05
C ASP A 189 -12.22 20.78 -2.85
N ALA A 190 -11.80 21.59 -3.81
CA ALA A 190 -10.65 21.29 -4.64
C ALA A 190 -9.32 21.74 -4.01
N CYS A 191 -8.33 20.84 -4.00
CA CYS A 191 -6.96 21.13 -3.57
C CYS A 191 -6.27 22.06 -4.56
N LYS A 192 -5.81 23.24 -4.13
CA LYS A 192 -5.04 24.15 -4.97
C LYS A 192 -3.70 23.59 -5.44
N GLY A 193 -3.10 22.67 -4.67
CA GLY A 193 -1.81 22.06 -5.02
C GLY A 193 -1.87 20.97 -6.09
N CYS A 194 -2.99 20.24 -6.21
CA CYS A 194 -3.08 19.10 -7.14
C CYS A 194 -4.36 19.08 -8.00
N GLY A 195 -5.29 20.02 -7.79
CA GLY A 195 -6.57 20.12 -8.51
C GLY A 195 -7.58 19.01 -8.22
N LYS A 196 -7.29 18.12 -7.25
CA LYS A 196 -8.14 16.99 -6.89
C LYS A 196 -9.01 17.34 -5.69
N ARG A 197 -10.15 16.65 -5.55
CA ARG A 197 -11.02 16.78 -4.38
C ARG A 197 -10.27 16.42 -3.09
N VAL A 198 -10.53 17.18 -2.05
CA VAL A 198 -10.03 16.95 -0.70
C VAL A 198 -11.15 16.34 0.13
N TYR A 199 -10.91 15.15 0.67
CA TYR A 199 -11.85 14.50 1.59
C TYR A 199 -11.52 14.88 3.03
N ALA A 200 -12.53 14.85 3.91
CA ALA A 200 -12.41 15.23 5.33
C ALA A 200 -11.22 14.57 6.06
N ALA A 201 -10.84 13.34 5.69
CA ALA A 201 -9.71 12.62 6.28
C ALA A 201 -8.34 13.24 5.97
N GLU A 202 -8.18 13.94 4.85
CA GLU A 202 -6.91 14.53 4.40
C GLU A 202 -6.98 16.06 4.30
N GLN A 203 -8.12 16.65 4.67
CA GLN A 203 -8.40 18.06 4.53
C GLN A 203 -7.63 18.90 5.53
N VAL A 204 -6.88 19.87 5.00
CA VAL A 204 -6.30 20.94 5.79
C VAL A 204 -6.71 22.29 5.18
N TYR A 205 -7.06 23.24 6.04
CA TYR A 205 -7.42 24.60 5.61
C TYR A 205 -6.19 25.50 5.71
N SER A 206 -5.83 26.14 4.61
CA SER A 206 -4.67 27.03 4.55
C SER A 206 -4.79 28.01 3.39
N ILE A 207 -4.36 29.26 3.59
CA ILE A 207 -4.42 30.33 2.57
C ILE A 207 -5.85 30.51 2.02
N GLY A 208 -6.84 30.42 2.91
CA GLY A 208 -8.25 30.55 2.52
C GLY A 208 -8.79 29.45 1.58
N SER A 209 -8.07 28.34 1.42
CA SER A 209 -8.47 27.22 0.55
C SER A 209 -8.25 25.86 1.24
N LYS A 210 -8.87 24.82 0.68
CA LYS A 210 -8.67 23.43 1.12
C LYS A 210 -7.45 22.84 0.41
N TRP A 211 -6.65 22.09 1.16
CA TRP A 211 -5.45 21.41 0.67
C TRP A 211 -5.40 19.98 1.22
N HIS A 212 -4.68 19.09 0.53
CA HIS A 212 -4.25 17.84 1.15
C HIS A 212 -3.05 18.11 2.06
N LYS A 213 -2.95 17.42 3.20
CA LYS A 213 -1.78 17.47 4.09
C LYS A 213 -0.45 17.19 3.35
N ALA A 214 -0.49 16.33 2.33
CA ALA A 214 0.67 16.03 1.50
C ALA A 214 0.95 17.08 0.40
N CYS A 215 -0.06 17.86 0.00
CA CYS A 215 0.06 18.89 -1.05
C CYS A 215 0.50 20.24 -0.50
N LEU A 216 0.30 20.50 0.80
CA LEU A 216 0.78 21.70 1.46
C LEU A 216 2.30 21.65 1.64
N ARG A 217 3.04 22.10 0.62
CA ARG A 217 4.50 22.09 0.59
C ARG A 217 5.03 23.46 0.19
N CYS A 218 6.15 23.86 0.77
CA CYS A 218 6.80 25.12 0.45
C CYS A 218 7.19 25.19 -1.03
N THR A 219 6.89 26.29 -1.72
CA THR A 219 7.28 26.45 -3.14
C THR A 219 8.81 26.51 -3.32
N SER A 220 9.54 27.15 -2.39
CA SER A 220 11.01 27.27 -2.46
C SER A 220 11.74 25.99 -2.07
N CYS A 221 11.43 25.42 -0.90
CA CYS A 221 12.18 24.28 -0.36
C CYS A 221 11.47 22.92 -0.53
N LYS A 222 10.24 22.90 -1.05
CA LYS A 222 9.41 21.70 -1.28
C LYS A 222 9.16 20.85 -0.03
N SER A 223 9.48 21.38 1.16
CA SER A 223 9.23 20.71 2.43
C SER A 223 7.74 20.71 2.76
N THR A 224 7.24 19.62 3.35
CA THR A 224 5.87 19.52 3.86
C THR A 224 5.68 20.46 5.02
N LEU A 225 4.65 21.30 4.95
CA LEU A 225 4.36 22.32 5.96
C LEU A 225 3.14 21.93 6.78
N ASP A 226 3.16 22.35 8.05
CA ASP A 226 2.00 22.25 8.91
C ASP A 226 1.01 23.37 8.59
N PRO A 227 -0.30 23.09 8.59
CA PRO A 227 -1.33 24.08 8.26
C PRO A 227 -1.35 25.29 9.21
N SER A 228 -0.88 25.13 10.45
CA SER A 228 -0.77 26.24 11.42
C SER A 228 0.48 27.11 11.27
N LYS A 229 1.52 26.70 10.51
CA LYS A 229 2.82 27.39 10.46
C LYS A 229 3.28 27.74 9.04
N VAL A 230 2.32 27.92 8.14
CA VAL A 230 2.55 28.28 6.73
C VAL A 230 2.20 29.74 6.51
N SER A 231 2.99 30.41 5.67
CA SER A 231 2.76 31.80 5.25
C SER A 231 2.39 31.81 3.78
N ASP A 232 1.44 32.65 3.40
CA ASP A 232 1.03 32.84 2.02
C ASP A 232 1.66 34.07 1.37
N LYS A 233 2.08 33.90 0.12
CA LYS A 233 2.43 34.99 -0.81
C LYS A 233 1.87 34.63 -2.18
N ASP A 234 1.06 35.52 -2.75
CA ASP A 234 0.47 35.36 -4.09
C ASP A 234 -0.32 34.03 -4.26
N GLY A 235 -0.94 33.54 -3.19
CA GLY A 235 -1.67 32.28 -3.17
C GLY A 235 -0.79 31.02 -3.12
N LEU A 236 0.52 31.18 -2.97
CA LEU A 236 1.49 30.09 -2.86
C LEU A 236 1.93 29.88 -1.40
N PRO A 237 2.02 28.61 -0.93
CA PRO A 237 2.50 28.29 0.42
C PRO A 237 4.02 28.38 0.54
N TYR A 238 4.48 29.14 1.55
CA TYR A 238 5.89 29.24 1.94
C TYR A 238 6.09 28.84 3.40
N CYS A 239 7.28 28.29 3.69
CA CYS A 239 7.72 28.09 5.07
C CYS A 239 8.24 29.42 5.64
N LYS A 240 8.21 29.59 6.96
CA LYS A 240 8.67 30.83 7.63
C LYS A 240 10.09 31.24 7.22
N ASN A 241 11.00 30.28 7.09
CA ASN A 241 12.40 30.53 6.72
C ASN A 241 12.54 31.03 5.27
N CYS A 242 11.86 30.39 4.31
CA CYS A 242 11.90 30.82 2.91
C CYS A 242 11.15 32.14 2.71
N TYR A 243 10.04 32.33 3.42
CA TYR A 243 9.31 33.58 3.43
C TYR A 243 10.19 34.74 3.92
N ALA A 244 10.88 34.58 5.05
CA ALA A 244 11.77 35.61 5.58
C ALA A 244 12.99 35.89 4.68
N LYS A 245 13.48 34.88 3.96
CA LYS A 245 14.63 35.02 3.06
C LYS A 245 14.28 35.77 1.77
N GLU A 246 13.14 35.46 1.15
CA GLU A 246 12.76 36.00 -0.17
C GLU A 246 11.84 37.23 -0.05
N HIS A 247 11.09 37.35 1.04
CA HIS A 247 10.10 38.41 1.27
C HIS A 247 10.27 39.11 2.63
N GLY A 248 11.39 38.90 3.33
CA GLY A 248 11.73 39.68 4.51
C GLY A 248 11.99 41.14 4.14
N PRO A 249 11.81 42.09 5.08
CA PRO A 249 12.16 43.49 4.84
C PRO A 249 13.64 43.53 4.46
N GLY A 250 13.92 43.95 3.22
CA GLY A 250 15.27 44.08 2.69
C GLY A 250 16.05 45.09 3.54
N GLY A 251 16.75 44.57 4.54
CA GLY A 251 17.67 45.36 5.35
C GLY A 251 18.72 45.95 4.42
N ILE A 252 18.74 47.27 4.38
CA ILE A 252 19.79 48.11 3.79
C ILE A 252 21.17 47.71 4.33
N LEU A 253 21.76 46.62 3.83
CA LEU A 253 23.13 46.29 4.16
C LEU A 253 24.03 47.24 3.37
N GLY A 254 24.61 48.17 4.11
CA GLY A 254 25.44 49.26 3.63
C GLY A 254 26.57 48.76 2.73
N LYS A 255 26.54 49.22 1.49
CA LYS A 255 27.71 49.50 0.67
C LYS A 255 28.54 50.57 1.40
N ARG A 256 29.68 50.17 1.98
CA ARG A 256 30.78 51.02 2.42
C ARG A 256 32.07 50.38 1.94
#